data_AF-A0A948BIU1-F1
#
_entry.id   AF-A0A948BIU1-F1
#
_cell.length_a   1.000
_cell.length_b   1.000
_cell.length_c   1.000
_cell.angle_alpha   90.00
_cell.angle_beta   90.00
_cell.angle_gamma   90.00
#
_symmetry.space_group_name_H-M   'P 1'
#
loop_
_entity.id
_entity.type
_entity.pdbx_description
1 polymer ?
#
loop_
_entity_poly.entity_id
_entity_poly.type
_entity_poly.pdbx_seq_one_letter_code
_entity_poly.pdbx_strand_id
1 'polypeptide(L)'
;MPTRNVVLTDHQAVFVEQLVTSGRYQNASEVLREGLRLVERREAEEEARLLALKDAARIGIADIEAGRLQTFATPNALADHLNILAKQAIGPHA
;
A
#
# COMPACT_ATOMS: atom_id res chain seq x y z
N MET A 1 26.00 5.53 17.50
CA MET A 1 24.76 4.78 17.21
C MET A 1 24.74 3.53 18.05
N PRO A 2 23.59 3.10 18.60
CA PRO A 2 23.48 1.81 19.30
C PRO A 2 23.78 0.67 18.32
N THR A 3 24.50 -0.35 18.77
CA THR A 3 24.85 -1.53 17.98
C THR A 3 24.04 -2.73 18.48
N ARG A 4 23.71 -3.64 17.57
CA ARG A 4 23.02 -4.89 17.88
C ARG A 4 23.51 -5.98 16.94
N ASN A 5 23.81 -7.14 17.50
CA ASN A 5 24.23 -8.29 16.71
C ASN A 5 23.01 -8.95 16.08
N VAL A 6 23.11 -9.29 14.80
CA VAL A 6 22.05 -9.93 14.03
C VAL A 6 22.62 -11.19 13.41
N VAL A 7 21.90 -12.30 13.52
CA VAL A 7 22.26 -13.55 12.86
C VAL A 7 21.64 -13.54 11.47
N LEU A 8 22.46 -13.71 10.45
CA LEU A 8 22.03 -13.82 9.06
C LEU A 8 22.07 -15.27 8.63
N THR A 9 21.17 -15.65 7.74
CA THR A 9 21.31 -16.90 6.99
C THR A 9 22.44 -16.78 5.96
N ASP A 10 22.98 -17.91 5.50
CA ASP A 10 24.05 -17.92 4.50
C ASP A 10 23.69 -17.11 3.25
N HIS A 11 22.46 -17.28 2.76
CA HIS A 11 21.95 -16.52 1.62
C HIS A 11 21.93 -15.01 1.88
N GLN A 12 21.49 -14.57 3.07
CA GLN A 12 21.46 -13.14 3.43
C GLN A 12 22.86 -12.57 3.54
N ALA A 13 23.81 -13.32 4.12
CA ALA A 13 25.20 -12.90 4.21
C ALA A 13 25.83 -12.69 2.83
N VAL A 14 25.66 -13.67 1.92
CA VAL A 14 26.13 -13.57 0.53
C VAL A 14 25.52 -12.36 -0.19
N PHE A 15 24.21 -12.14 -0.03
CA PHE A 15 23.54 -11.00 -0.66
C PHE A 15 24.07 -9.65 -0.14
N VAL A 16 24.26 -9.52 1.17
CA VAL A 16 24.85 -8.31 1.79
C VAL A 16 26.27 -8.10 1.28
N GLU A 17 27.08 -9.16 1.20
CA GLU A 17 28.45 -9.09 0.69
C GLU A 17 28.49 -8.64 -0.78
N GLN A 18 27.63 -9.18 -1.65
CA GLN A 18 27.51 -8.74 -3.05
C GLN A 18 27.15 -7.25 -3.18
N LEU A 19 26.22 -6.77 -2.33
CA LEU A 19 25.81 -5.38 -2.31
C LEU A 19 26.93 -4.42 -1.85
N VAL A 20 27.78 -4.87 -0.92
CA VAL A 20 28.93 -4.09 -0.46
C VAL A 20 30.08 -4.14 -1.47
N THR A 21 30.43 -5.32 -1.95
CA THR A 21 31.53 -5.53 -2.92
C THR A 21 31.27 -4.87 -4.27
N SER A 22 30.00 -4.75 -4.69
CA SER A 22 29.62 -3.98 -5.88
C SER A 22 29.76 -2.46 -5.70
N GLY A 23 30.04 -1.98 -4.48
CA GLY A 23 30.15 -0.57 -4.14
C GLY A 23 28.80 0.15 -3.99
N ARG A 24 27.67 -0.57 -4.11
CA ARG A 24 26.34 0.01 -3.94
C ARG A 24 26.12 0.51 -2.51
N TYR A 25 26.73 -0.16 -1.53
CA TYR A 25 26.74 0.24 -0.13
C TYR A 25 28.15 0.15 0.42
N GLN A 26 28.50 1.02 1.37
CA GLN A 26 29.84 1.05 1.95
C GLN A 26 30.08 -0.06 2.96
N ASN A 27 29.02 -0.56 3.59
CA ASN A 27 29.11 -1.59 4.64
C ASN A 27 27.76 -2.29 4.85
N ALA A 28 27.80 -3.43 5.55
CA ALA A 28 26.63 -4.22 5.89
C ALA A 28 25.59 -3.43 6.72
N SER A 29 26.03 -2.52 7.59
CA SER A 29 25.11 -1.73 8.41
C SER A 29 24.25 -0.77 7.59
N GLU A 30 24.75 -0.27 6.46
CA GLU A 30 23.94 0.51 5.51
C GLU A 30 22.87 -0.34 4.84
N VAL A 31 23.24 -1.54 4.37
CA VAL A 31 22.29 -2.48 3.76
C VAL A 31 21.17 -2.82 4.74
N LEU A 32 21.52 -3.13 5.99
CA LEU A 32 20.53 -3.47 7.03
C LEU A 32 19.64 -2.28 7.40
N ARG A 33 20.19 -1.06 7.48
CA ARG A 33 19.37 0.14 7.72
C ARG A 33 18.39 0.41 6.58
N GLU A 34 18.82 0.20 5.34
CA GLU A 34 17.92 0.34 4.19
C GLU A 34 16.83 -0.75 4.21
N GLY A 35 17.19 -1.98 4.55
CA GLY A 35 16.23 -3.05 4.80
C GLY A 35 15.19 -2.67 5.87
N LEU A 36 15.62 -2.06 6.98
CA LEU A 36 14.71 -1.58 8.03
C LEU A 36 13.79 -0.46 7.53
N ARG A 37 14.29 0.50 6.75
CA ARG A 37 13.45 1.54 6.14
C ARG A 37 12.38 0.96 5.21
N LEU A 38 12.70 -0.11 4.49
CA LEU A 38 11.72 -0.79 3.64
C LEU A 38 10.63 -1.47 4.47
N VAL A 39 10.97 -2.01 5.65
CA VAL A 39 9.98 -2.55 6.60
C VAL A 39 9.12 -1.42 7.15
N GLU A 40 9.72 -0.35 7.67
CA GLU A 40 9.01 0.82 8.20
C GLU A 40 8.04 1.42 7.18
N ARG A 41 8.46 1.56 5.92
CA ARG A 41 7.60 2.07 4.85
C ARG A 41 6.41 1.14 4.59
N ARG A 42 6.63 -0.18 4.57
CA ARG A 42 5.56 -1.16 4.36
C ARG A 42 4.53 -1.10 5.48
N GLU A 43 4.98 -1.04 6.74
CA GLU A 43 4.08 -0.93 7.89
C GLU A 43 3.24 0.37 7.81
N ALA A 44 3.87 1.49 7.47
CA ALA A 44 3.16 2.77 7.30
C ALA A 44 2.14 2.74 6.13
N GLU A 45 2.50 2.11 5.01
CA GLU A 45 1.59 1.91 3.87
C GLU A 45 0.38 1.04 4.25
N GLU A 46 0.60 -0.03 5.03
CA GLU A 46 -0.46 -0.92 5.49
C GLU A 46 -1.40 -0.23 6.47
N GLU A 47 -0.85 0.53 7.43
CA GLU A 47 -1.64 1.32 8.37
C GLU A 47 -2.49 2.37 7.64
N ALA A 48 -1.90 3.11 6.70
CA ALA A 48 -2.60 4.10 5.90
C ALA A 48 -3.72 3.46 5.05
N ARG A 49 -3.46 2.29 4.46
CA ARG A 49 -4.46 1.54 3.67
C ARG A 49 -5.63 1.08 4.55
N LEU A 50 -5.34 0.59 5.76
CA LEU A 50 -6.37 0.17 6.70
C LEU A 50 -7.22 1.35 7.16
N LEU A 51 -6.59 2.50 7.44
CA LEU A 51 -7.30 3.73 7.82
C LEU A 51 -8.23 4.18 6.69
N ALA A 52 -7.74 4.24 5.46
CA ALA A 52 -8.53 4.61 4.30
C ALA A 52 -9.73 3.67 4.09
N LEU A 53 -9.54 2.36 4.27
CA LEU A 53 -10.62 1.38 4.16
C LEU A 53 -11.69 1.58 5.25
N LYS A 54 -11.27 1.81 6.50
CA LYS A 54 -12.18 2.09 7.62
C LYS A 54 -12.98 3.37 7.37
N ASP A 55 -12.35 4.42 6.87
CA ASP A 55 -13.04 5.66 6.53
C ASP A 55 -14.03 5.50 5.38
N ALA A 56 -13.65 4.79 4.32
CA ALA A 56 -14.57 4.48 3.22
C ALA A 56 -15.80 3.68 3.70
N ALA A 57 -15.59 2.69 4.56
CA ALA A 57 -16.68 1.91 5.15
C ALA A 57 -17.59 2.79 6.02
N ARG A 58 -17.01 3.67 6.85
CA ARG A 58 -17.76 4.61 7.69
C ARG A 58 -18.62 5.56 6.85
N ILE A 59 -18.09 6.10 5.76
CA ILE A 59 -18.84 6.94 4.82
C ILE A 59 -20.01 6.15 4.22
N GLY A 60 -19.75 4.94 3.71
CA GLY A 60 -20.79 4.10 3.12
C GLY A 60 -21.91 3.73 4.11
N ILE A 61 -21.57 3.42 5.35
CA ILE A 61 -22.57 3.16 6.41
C ILE A 61 -23.41 4.41 6.67
N ALA A 62 -22.77 5.57 6.81
CA ALA A 62 -23.49 6.84 7.02
C ALA A 62 -24.39 7.24 5.83
N ASP A 63 -24.01 6.88 4.60
CA ASP A 63 -24.85 7.05 3.41
C ASP A 63 -26.07 6.13 3.44
N ILE A 64 -25.89 4.87 3.84
CA ILE A 64 -27.00 3.91 4.00
C ILE A 64 -28.00 4.40 5.06
N GLU A 65 -27.51 4.77 6.24
CA GLU A 65 -28.35 5.24 7.36
C GLU A 65 -29.13 6.52 7.00
N ALA A 66 -28.53 7.39 6.18
CA ALA A 66 -29.18 8.60 5.70
C ALA A 66 -30.07 8.38 4.46
N GLY A 67 -30.21 7.15 3.97
CA GLY A 67 -30.98 6.83 2.78
C GLY A 67 -30.36 7.36 1.48
N ARG A 68 -29.08 7.75 1.48
CA ARG A 68 -28.31 8.15 0.29
C ARG A 68 -27.85 6.91 -0.49
N LEU A 69 -28.82 6.10 -0.89
CA LEU A 69 -28.60 4.84 -1.60
C LEU A 69 -29.40 4.83 -2.90
N GLN A 70 -28.86 4.13 -3.90
CA GLN A 70 -29.54 3.88 -5.16
C GLN A 70 -29.76 2.38 -5.31
N THR A 71 -31.01 1.98 -5.51
CA THR A 71 -31.36 0.58 -5.77
C THR A 71 -31.33 0.30 -7.27
N PHE A 72 -30.74 -0.82 -7.65
CA PHE A 72 -30.74 -1.32 -9.02
C PHE A 72 -31.55 -2.60 -9.07
N ALA A 73 -32.54 -2.64 -9.97
CA ALA A 73 -33.41 -3.81 -10.11
C ALA A 73 -32.70 -5.03 -10.73
N THR A 74 -31.59 -4.81 -11.45
CA THR A 74 -30.80 -5.88 -12.10
C THR A 74 -29.29 -5.59 -12.01
N PRO A 75 -28.43 -6.63 -12.04
CA PRO A 75 -26.98 -6.44 -12.11
C PRO A 75 -26.52 -5.63 -13.33
N ASN A 76 -27.20 -5.76 -14.47
CA ASN A 76 -26.87 -4.99 -15.68
C ASN A 76 -27.11 -3.50 -15.47
N ALA A 77 -28.20 -3.11 -14.79
CA ALA A 77 -28.48 -1.72 -14.49
C ALA A 77 -27.40 -1.09 -13.59
N LEU A 78 -26.84 -1.86 -12.65
CA LEU A 78 -25.68 -1.43 -11.86
C LEU A 78 -24.43 -1.29 -12.73
N ALA A 79 -24.13 -2.27 -13.57
CA ALA A 79 -22.96 -2.22 -14.45
C ALA A 79 -23.01 -1.01 -15.41
N ASP A 80 -24.16 -0.73 -16.01
CA ASP A 80 -24.38 0.44 -16.87
C ASP A 80 -24.16 1.75 -16.11
N HIS A 81 -24.68 1.84 -14.87
CA HIS A 81 -24.48 2.99 -14.01
C HIS A 81 -22.99 3.21 -13.66
N LEU A 82 -22.27 2.15 -13.29
CA LEU A 82 -20.83 2.23 -13.02
C LEU A 82 -20.03 2.64 -14.26
N ASN A 83 -20.41 2.16 -15.44
CA ASN A 83 -19.78 2.55 -16.70
C ASN A 83 -20.00 4.05 -17.01
N ILE A 84 -21.18 4.60 -16.70
CA ILE A 84 -21.46 6.04 -16.83
C ILE A 84 -20.57 6.84 -15.87
N LEU A 85 -20.53 6.45 -14.60
CA LEU A 85 -19.69 7.10 -13.59
C LEU A 85 -18.20 7.05 -13.97
N ALA A 86 -17.71 5.90 -14.44
CA ALA A 86 -16.33 5.75 -14.88
C ALA A 86 -16.02 6.66 -16.08
N LYS A 87 -16.92 6.78 -17.06
CA LYS A 87 -16.76 7.71 -18.18
C LYS A 87 -16.74 9.18 -17.75
N GLN A 88 -17.49 9.54 -16.71
CA GLN A 88 -17.51 10.91 -16.17
C GLN A 88 -16.26 11.23 -15.35
N ALA A 89 -15.74 10.26 -14.59
CA ALA A 89 -14.56 10.44 -13.76
C ALA A 89 -13.23 10.33 -14.53
N ILE A 90 -13.20 9.54 -15.63
CA ILE A 90 -11.98 9.26 -16.42
C ILE A 90 -12.03 9.98 -17.79
N GLY A 91 -13.20 10.47 -18.20
CA GLY A 91 -13.33 11.29 -19.40
C GLY A 91 -12.50 12.57 -19.32
N PRO A 92 -12.07 13.15 -20.46
CA PRO A 92 -11.29 14.38 -20.43
C PRO A 92 -12.14 15.48 -19.81
N HIS A 93 -11.77 15.89 -18.60
CA HIS A 93 -12.04 17.24 -18.14
C HIS A 93 -11.32 18.19 -19.11
N ALA A 94 -12.07 18.71 -20.09
CA ALA A 94 -11.69 19.90 -20.85
C ALA A 94 -11.88 21.14 -19.97
#